data_AF-A0A5N5W4V4-F1
#
_entry.id   AF-A0A5N5W4V4-F1
#
_cell.length_a   1.000
_cell.length_b   1.000
_cell.length_c   1.000
_cell.angle_alpha   90.00
_cell.angle_beta   90.00
_cell.angle_gamma   90.00
#
_symmetry.space_group_name_H-M   'P 1'
#
loop_
_entity.id
_entity.type
_entity.pdbx_description
1 polymer ?
#
loop_
_entity_poly.entity_id
_entity_poly.type
_entity_poly.pdbx_seq_one_letter_code
_entity_poly.pdbx_strand_id
1 'polypeptide(L)'
;MSAQVTTEEPVREGVTPPSPGAPRDRWRSRWPVWSGCLAALWSLLYGAAGLYWAAGGAGYPFAKVADDRSSASLLEPSRAEIVGPVIAAVGAAGVVAGVLMARGVGKGRARTWLLAYGWISACAMAFAVPDYSLLGLLVFAPLLVVFAFTGVPGPQDGVGDVLYWHRGNLIIIFVGGLLWAAATLAYQWRTANRCTACGRAPHGAARWTTPEATRRWGRWAVYIAALSSIPYDFTRLAWYFGWPLGITRPFLEDMQNTPGMLEIGLGLGLLSTAGGFLTHGLISRWGEVWPRWVWWKAGKRIHPLTAVVPATTVALVLVPGGLMNARHVTAEMWGANGPGILWTVWGLALGAATLAYHLRRRGACARCGRA
;
A
#
# COMPACT_ATOMS: atom_id res chain seq x y z
N MET A 1 41.01 -68.55 -31.09
CA MET A 1 41.30 -67.57 -30.02
C MET A 1 40.72 -66.24 -30.46
N SER A 2 39.47 -65.97 -30.08
CA SER A 2 38.72 -64.76 -30.46
C SER A 2 38.76 -63.77 -29.31
N ALA A 3 39.25 -62.55 -29.57
CA ALA A 3 39.26 -61.45 -28.62
C ALA A 3 37.87 -60.79 -28.57
N GLN A 4 37.23 -60.79 -27.40
CA GLN A 4 36.02 -60.02 -27.13
C GLN A 4 36.40 -58.63 -26.62
N VAL A 5 35.90 -57.60 -27.30
CA VAL A 5 35.94 -56.20 -26.87
C VAL A 5 34.75 -55.97 -25.94
N THR A 6 35.01 -55.67 -24.67
CA THR A 6 34.00 -55.25 -23.70
C THR A 6 33.85 -53.73 -23.73
N THR A 7 32.72 -53.23 -24.21
CA THR A 7 32.29 -51.84 -24.10
C THR A 7 31.67 -51.60 -22.71
N GLU A 8 32.30 -50.76 -21.88
CA GLU A 8 31.72 -50.26 -20.64
C GLU A 8 30.69 -49.16 -20.95
N GLU A 9 29.46 -49.35 -20.47
CA GLU A 9 28.37 -48.36 -20.50
C GLU A 9 28.45 -47.46 -19.26
N PRO A 10 28.39 -46.12 -19.37
CA PRO A 10 28.39 -45.26 -18.20
C PRO A 10 27.02 -45.29 -17.51
N VAL A 11 27.05 -45.66 -16.23
CA VAL A 11 25.93 -45.65 -15.29
C VAL A 11 25.26 -44.26 -15.29
N ARG A 12 24.00 -44.21 -15.73
CA ARG A 12 23.15 -43.02 -15.58
C ARG A 12 22.82 -42.85 -14.10
N GLU A 13 23.47 -41.90 -13.44
CA GLU A 13 23.08 -41.45 -12.10
C GLU A 13 21.62 -40.99 -12.12
N GLY A 14 20.78 -41.74 -11.39
CA GLY A 14 19.36 -41.46 -11.24
C GLY A 14 19.16 -40.11 -10.56
N VAL A 15 18.40 -39.24 -11.22
CA VAL A 15 17.79 -38.06 -10.61
C VAL A 15 16.90 -38.54 -9.47
N THR A 16 17.37 -38.39 -8.24
CA THR A 16 16.55 -38.61 -7.05
C THR A 16 15.30 -37.73 -7.14
N PRO A 17 14.08 -38.29 -7.10
CA PRO A 17 12.88 -37.48 -7.05
C PRO A 17 12.89 -36.63 -5.76
N PRO A 18 12.49 -35.35 -5.81
CA PRO A 18 12.44 -34.52 -4.62
C PRO A 18 11.52 -35.16 -3.59
N SER A 19 12.00 -35.27 -2.34
CA SER A 19 11.21 -35.82 -1.24
C SER A 19 9.86 -35.09 -1.12
N PRO A 20 8.77 -35.78 -0.74
CA PRO A 20 7.48 -35.15 -0.52
C PRO A 20 7.58 -34.27 0.74
N GLY A 21 7.99 -33.02 0.53
CA GLY A 21 8.22 -32.04 1.59
C GLY A 21 6.93 -31.66 2.31
N ALA A 22 7.03 -31.66 3.65
CA ALA A 22 6.30 -30.96 4.71
C ALA A 22 4.91 -30.34 4.39
N PRO A 23 3.93 -30.39 5.32
CA PRO A 23 2.61 -29.79 5.11
C PRO A 23 2.73 -28.29 4.82
N ARG A 24 2.78 -27.95 3.53
CA ARG A 24 2.81 -26.58 3.05
C ARG A 24 1.53 -25.92 3.53
N ASP A 25 1.70 -24.83 4.25
CA ASP A 25 0.65 -23.99 4.81
C ASP A 25 -0.47 -23.76 3.78
N ARG A 26 -1.52 -24.59 3.82
CA ARG A 26 -2.49 -24.75 2.72
C ARG A 26 -3.19 -23.43 2.43
N TRP A 27 -3.37 -22.61 3.47
CA TRP A 27 -3.93 -21.26 3.42
C TRP A 27 -3.14 -20.32 2.52
N ARG A 28 -1.81 -20.24 2.70
CA ARG A 28 -0.93 -19.38 1.88
C ARG A 28 -0.90 -19.83 0.42
N SER A 29 -1.03 -21.13 0.15
CA SER A 29 -1.01 -21.65 -1.23
C SER A 29 -2.32 -21.38 -2.01
N ARG A 30 -3.43 -21.15 -1.31
CA ARG A 30 -4.77 -20.93 -1.86
C ARG A 30 -5.21 -19.46 -1.90
N TRP A 31 -4.33 -18.52 -1.60
CA TRP A 31 -4.62 -17.08 -1.68
C TRP A 31 -5.28 -16.58 -2.97
N PRO A 32 -4.98 -17.13 -4.16
CA PRO A 32 -5.64 -16.66 -5.39
C PRO A 32 -7.13 -17.05 -5.48
N VAL A 33 -7.60 -17.98 -4.65
CA VAL A 33 -9.00 -18.40 -4.61
C VAL A 33 -9.73 -17.64 -3.51
N TRP A 34 -9.17 -17.60 -2.30
CA TRP A 34 -9.83 -16.90 -1.20
C TRP A 34 -9.86 -15.39 -1.38
N SER A 35 -8.93 -14.78 -2.14
CA SER A 35 -8.97 -13.33 -2.42
C SER A 35 -10.24 -12.88 -3.13
N GLY A 36 -10.69 -13.64 -4.14
CA GLY A 36 -11.96 -13.36 -4.83
C GLY A 36 -13.18 -13.55 -3.93
N CYS A 37 -13.17 -14.58 -3.07
CA CYS A 37 -14.23 -14.80 -2.09
C CYS A 37 -14.28 -13.68 -1.03
N LEU A 38 -13.13 -13.24 -0.52
CA LEU A 38 -13.06 -12.15 0.45
C LEU A 38 -13.48 -10.82 -0.17
N ALA A 39 -13.10 -10.53 -1.42
CA ALA A 39 -13.56 -9.33 -2.11
C ALA A 39 -15.08 -9.33 -2.29
N ALA A 40 -15.66 -10.47 -2.69
CA ALA A 40 -17.11 -10.62 -2.80
C ALA A 40 -17.82 -10.47 -1.44
N LEU A 41 -17.28 -11.10 -0.38
CA LEU A 41 -17.82 -10.99 0.97
C LEU A 41 -17.75 -9.55 1.49
N TRP A 42 -16.62 -8.88 1.28
CA TRP A 42 -16.45 -7.48 1.65
C TRP A 42 -17.48 -6.59 0.92
N SER A 43 -17.65 -6.78 -0.39
CA SER A 43 -18.63 -6.04 -1.19
C SER A 43 -20.08 -6.32 -0.75
N LEU A 44 -20.39 -7.55 -0.32
CA LEU A 44 -21.70 -7.89 0.23
C LEU A 44 -21.96 -7.14 1.54
N LEU A 45 -21.01 -7.21 2.48
CA LEU A 45 -21.14 -6.60 3.80
C LEU A 45 -21.22 -5.07 3.70
N TYR A 46 -20.33 -4.46 2.93
CA TYR A 46 -20.30 -3.01 2.76
C TYR A 46 -21.48 -2.51 1.91
N GLY A 47 -21.91 -3.29 0.91
CA GLY A 47 -23.12 -3.00 0.14
C GLY A 47 -24.40 -3.06 1.01
N ALA A 48 -24.49 -4.04 1.92
CA ALA A 48 -25.58 -4.13 2.89
C ALA A 48 -25.56 -2.94 3.88
N ALA A 49 -24.38 -2.51 4.32
CA ALA A 49 -24.25 -1.28 5.11
C ALA A 49 -24.73 -0.03 4.33
N GLY A 50 -24.43 0.04 3.03
CA GLY A 50 -24.95 1.07 2.13
C GLY A 50 -26.48 1.11 2.08
N LEU A 51 -27.14 -0.05 1.97
CA LEU A 51 -28.60 -0.15 2.03
C LEU A 51 -29.16 0.26 3.39
N TYR A 52 -28.51 -0.14 4.48
CA TYR A 52 -28.89 0.25 5.83
C TYR A 52 -28.86 1.77 6.00
N TRP A 53 -27.80 2.45 5.56
CA TRP A 53 -27.72 3.91 5.61
C TRP A 53 -28.71 4.59 4.66
N ALA A 54 -28.96 4.03 3.49
CA ALA A 54 -29.97 4.54 2.55
C ALA A 54 -31.39 4.50 3.15
N ALA A 55 -31.68 3.51 4.00
CA ALA A 55 -32.95 3.35 4.69
C ALA A 55 -33.07 4.22 5.97
N GLY A 56 -32.12 5.13 6.22
CA GLY A 56 -32.12 5.99 7.40
C GLY A 56 -31.42 5.38 8.63
N GLY A 57 -30.64 4.33 8.44
CA GLY A 57 -29.83 3.72 9.50
C GLY A 57 -28.81 4.70 10.08
N ALA A 58 -28.57 4.59 11.39
CA ALA A 58 -27.64 5.46 12.11
C ALA A 58 -26.17 5.21 11.72
N GLY A 59 -25.29 6.16 12.06
CA GLY A 59 -23.84 5.97 11.88
C GLY A 59 -23.39 6.02 10.42
N TYR A 60 -23.97 6.88 9.60
CA TYR A 60 -23.45 7.12 8.25
C TYR A 60 -22.05 7.77 8.33
N PRO A 61 -21.00 7.11 7.81
CA PRO A 61 -19.61 7.50 8.07
C PRO A 61 -19.18 8.78 7.37
N PHE A 62 -19.91 9.25 6.37
CA PHE A 62 -19.57 10.45 5.59
C PHE A 62 -20.52 11.63 5.84
N ALA A 63 -21.25 11.59 6.97
CA ALA A 63 -22.06 12.72 7.41
C ALA A 63 -21.16 13.92 7.71
N LYS A 64 -21.72 15.13 7.62
CA LYS A 64 -21.00 16.34 8.03
C LYS A 64 -20.61 16.23 9.50
N VAL A 65 -19.32 16.31 9.81
CA VAL A 65 -18.81 16.39 11.18
C VAL A 65 -18.59 17.87 11.54
N ALA A 66 -18.49 18.19 12.83
CA ALA A 66 -18.07 19.50 13.31
C ALA A 66 -16.71 19.91 12.70
N ASP A 67 -16.50 21.22 12.51
CA ASP A 67 -15.36 21.75 11.73
C ASP A 67 -13.99 21.35 12.31
N ASP A 68 -13.90 21.08 13.61
CA ASP A 68 -12.70 20.58 14.32
C ASP A 68 -12.33 19.13 13.97
N ARG A 69 -13.28 18.35 13.43
CA ARG A 69 -13.12 16.95 13.03
C ARG A 69 -13.29 16.75 11.52
N SER A 70 -13.55 17.81 10.77
CA SER A 70 -13.71 17.76 9.32
C SER A 70 -12.41 17.33 8.65
N SER A 71 -12.46 16.23 7.92
CA SER A 71 -11.30 15.69 7.24
C SER A 71 -11.07 16.31 5.84
N ALA A 72 -12.03 17.10 5.35
CA ALA A 72 -12.12 17.51 3.93
C ALA A 72 -11.99 16.32 2.94
N SER A 73 -12.42 15.13 3.38
CA SER A 73 -12.47 13.92 2.58
C SER A 73 -13.42 14.09 1.38
N LEU A 74 -13.17 13.38 0.27
CA LEU A 74 -13.93 13.52 -0.97
C LEU A 74 -15.43 13.27 -0.79
N LEU A 75 -15.78 12.37 0.13
CA LEU A 75 -17.15 12.00 0.42
C LEU A 75 -17.74 12.78 1.59
N GLU A 76 -16.96 13.62 2.27
CA GLU A 76 -17.42 14.44 3.39
C GLU A 76 -17.59 15.90 2.96
N PRO A 77 -18.77 16.54 3.17
CA PRO A 77 -20.02 15.98 3.65
C PRO A 77 -20.87 15.44 2.49
N SER A 78 -21.43 14.23 2.64
CA SER A 78 -22.39 13.68 1.68
C SER A 78 -23.69 13.23 2.36
N ARG A 79 -24.73 13.07 1.55
CA ARG A 79 -26.05 12.62 2.01
C ARG A 79 -26.17 11.11 1.87
N ALA A 80 -26.55 10.45 2.97
CA ALA A 80 -26.76 9.01 3.02
C ALA A 80 -27.80 8.51 2.00
N GLU A 81 -28.84 9.32 1.75
CA GLU A 81 -29.90 9.04 0.77
C GLU A 81 -29.38 8.92 -0.66
N ILE A 82 -28.28 9.60 -0.99
CA ILE A 82 -27.69 9.61 -2.34
C ILE A 82 -26.56 8.58 -2.43
N VAL A 83 -25.65 8.60 -1.47
CA VAL A 83 -24.44 7.76 -1.50
C VAL A 83 -24.73 6.33 -1.05
N GLY A 84 -25.66 6.11 -0.13
CA GLY A 84 -26.06 4.78 0.34
C GLY A 84 -26.50 3.84 -0.79
N PRO A 85 -27.44 4.25 -1.66
CA PRO A 85 -27.83 3.46 -2.83
C PRO A 85 -26.68 3.21 -3.81
N VAL A 86 -25.77 4.17 -3.99
CA VAL A 86 -24.58 3.99 -4.85
C VAL A 86 -23.63 2.96 -4.25
N ILE A 87 -23.36 3.01 -2.94
CA ILE A 87 -22.56 1.99 -2.22
C ILE A 87 -23.21 0.62 -2.38
N ALA A 88 -24.53 0.52 -2.23
CA ALA A 88 -25.27 -0.72 -2.41
C ALA A 88 -25.16 -1.28 -3.83
N ALA A 89 -25.34 -0.43 -4.86
CA ALA A 89 -25.24 -0.82 -6.26
C ALA A 89 -23.81 -1.28 -6.63
N VAL A 90 -22.79 -0.54 -6.19
CA VAL A 90 -21.38 -0.90 -6.37
C VAL A 90 -21.07 -2.20 -5.62
N GLY A 91 -21.57 -2.37 -4.41
CA GLY A 91 -21.45 -3.60 -3.61
C GLY A 91 -22.07 -4.81 -4.31
N ALA A 92 -23.28 -4.69 -4.83
CA ALA A 92 -23.96 -5.76 -5.57
C ALA A 92 -23.20 -6.16 -6.84
N ALA A 93 -22.75 -5.17 -7.63
CA ALA A 93 -21.88 -5.42 -8.79
C ALA A 93 -20.57 -6.12 -8.36
N GLY A 94 -20.03 -5.73 -7.21
CA GLY A 94 -18.81 -6.30 -6.63
C GLY A 94 -18.98 -7.76 -6.21
N VAL A 95 -20.12 -8.13 -5.64
CA VAL A 95 -20.44 -9.54 -5.32
C VAL A 95 -20.41 -10.38 -6.59
N VAL A 96 -21.11 -9.94 -7.64
CA VAL A 96 -21.18 -10.66 -8.91
C VAL A 96 -19.78 -10.77 -9.54
N ALA A 97 -19.05 -9.66 -9.66
CA ALA A 97 -17.72 -9.64 -10.23
C ALA A 97 -16.73 -10.50 -9.42
N GLY A 98 -16.76 -10.42 -8.09
CA GLY A 98 -15.90 -11.18 -7.19
C GLY A 98 -16.13 -12.69 -7.30
N VAL A 99 -17.39 -13.13 -7.38
CA VAL A 99 -17.74 -14.55 -7.59
C VAL A 99 -17.28 -15.04 -8.96
N LEU A 100 -17.50 -14.26 -10.03
CA LEU A 100 -17.03 -14.61 -11.38
C LEU A 100 -15.51 -14.72 -11.45
N MET A 101 -14.78 -13.78 -10.82
CA MET A 101 -13.33 -13.81 -10.71
C MET A 101 -12.82 -15.00 -9.90
N ALA A 102 -13.46 -15.30 -8.76
CA ALA A 102 -13.10 -16.44 -7.91
C ALA A 102 -13.23 -17.76 -8.66
N ARG A 103 -14.30 -17.92 -9.46
CA ARG A 103 -14.53 -19.07 -10.35
C ARG A 103 -13.62 -19.08 -11.58
N GLY A 104 -12.97 -17.97 -11.90
CA GLY A 104 -12.10 -17.85 -13.08
C GLY A 104 -12.88 -17.85 -14.40
N VAL A 105 -14.14 -17.43 -14.37
CA VAL A 105 -15.03 -17.41 -15.54
C VAL A 105 -14.95 -16.05 -16.21
N GLY A 106 -14.99 -16.03 -17.54
CA GLY A 106 -14.96 -14.82 -18.36
C GLY A 106 -13.90 -14.89 -19.46
N LYS A 107 -14.34 -14.79 -20.72
CA LYS A 107 -13.47 -14.75 -21.90
C LYS A 107 -13.71 -13.47 -22.70
N GLY A 108 -12.74 -13.06 -23.51
CA GLY A 108 -12.85 -11.88 -24.39
C GLY A 108 -13.26 -10.61 -23.64
N ARG A 109 -14.35 -9.97 -24.08
CA ARG A 109 -14.87 -8.72 -23.51
C ARG A 109 -15.24 -8.83 -22.03
N ALA A 110 -15.81 -9.96 -21.59
CA ALA A 110 -16.17 -10.17 -20.19
C ALA A 110 -14.94 -10.13 -19.28
N ARG A 111 -13.80 -10.68 -19.74
CA ARG A 111 -12.53 -10.59 -19.02
C ARG A 111 -12.07 -9.15 -18.88
N THR A 112 -12.14 -8.36 -19.95
CA THR A 112 -11.76 -6.94 -19.92
C THR A 112 -12.61 -6.14 -18.95
N TRP A 113 -13.93 -6.33 -18.97
CA TRP A 113 -14.84 -5.65 -18.05
C TRP A 113 -14.60 -6.01 -16.59
N LEU A 114 -14.39 -7.30 -16.28
CA LEU A 114 -14.06 -7.75 -14.93
C LEU A 114 -12.76 -7.11 -14.45
N LEU A 115 -11.70 -7.11 -15.28
CA LEU A 115 -10.43 -6.48 -14.92
C LEU A 115 -10.56 -4.96 -14.74
N ALA A 116 -11.33 -4.29 -15.60
CA ALA A 116 -11.58 -2.86 -15.49
C ALA A 116 -12.31 -2.54 -14.18
N TYR A 117 -13.43 -3.24 -13.90
CA TYR A 117 -14.18 -3.07 -12.66
C TYR A 117 -13.30 -3.32 -11.42
N GLY A 118 -12.53 -4.40 -11.42
CA GLY A 118 -11.68 -4.78 -10.30
C GLY A 118 -10.57 -3.76 -10.01
N TRP A 119 -9.87 -3.28 -11.04
CA TRP A 119 -8.84 -2.25 -10.88
C TRP A 119 -9.42 -0.88 -10.55
N ILE A 120 -10.55 -0.49 -11.16
CA ILE A 120 -11.24 0.77 -10.82
C ILE A 120 -11.67 0.74 -9.35
N SER A 121 -12.30 -0.35 -8.91
CA SER A 121 -12.75 -0.50 -7.52
C SER A 121 -11.56 -0.47 -6.56
N ALA A 122 -10.50 -1.22 -6.86
CA ALA A 122 -9.27 -1.24 -6.06
C ALA A 122 -8.65 0.16 -5.92
N CYS A 123 -8.46 0.88 -7.04
CA CYS A 123 -7.88 2.22 -7.03
C CYS A 123 -8.78 3.25 -6.35
N ALA A 124 -10.10 3.20 -6.60
CA ALA A 124 -11.04 4.12 -5.98
C ALA A 124 -11.02 3.99 -4.45
N MET A 125 -11.10 2.76 -3.94
CA MET A 125 -11.13 2.50 -2.50
C MET A 125 -9.77 2.66 -1.81
N ALA A 126 -8.67 2.36 -2.51
CA ALA A 126 -7.33 2.50 -1.93
C ALA A 126 -6.78 3.93 -1.98
N PHE A 127 -7.18 4.73 -2.98
CA PHE A 127 -6.55 6.02 -3.25
C PHE A 127 -7.50 7.22 -3.40
N ALA A 128 -8.72 7.03 -3.91
CA ALA A 128 -9.63 8.15 -4.16
C ALA A 128 -10.49 8.51 -2.94
N VAL A 129 -10.95 7.49 -2.21
CA VAL A 129 -11.80 7.64 -1.02
C VAL A 129 -11.01 8.00 0.24
N PRO A 130 -9.84 7.38 0.54
CA PRO A 130 -9.09 7.72 1.74
C PRO A 130 -8.54 9.14 1.72
N ASP A 131 -8.36 9.71 2.91
CA ASP A 131 -7.80 11.04 3.16
C ASP A 131 -6.44 10.93 3.91
N TYR A 132 -5.96 12.03 4.50
CA TYR A 132 -4.74 12.02 5.33
C TYR A 132 -4.87 11.22 6.62
N SER A 133 -6.06 10.80 7.03
CA SER A 133 -6.27 10.03 8.25
C SER A 133 -5.48 8.73 8.22
N LEU A 134 -5.34 8.08 7.05
CA LEU A 134 -4.49 6.87 6.94
C LEU A 134 -3.01 7.17 7.14
N LEU A 135 -2.53 8.29 6.60
CA LEU A 135 -1.15 8.72 6.78
C LEU A 135 -0.89 9.14 8.22
N GLY A 136 -1.78 9.94 8.81
CA GLY A 136 -1.74 10.35 10.21
C GLY A 136 -1.78 9.15 11.14
N LEU A 137 -2.66 8.18 10.89
CA LEU A 137 -2.72 6.93 11.64
C LEU A 137 -1.40 6.18 11.58
N LEU A 138 -0.78 6.06 10.39
CA LEU A 138 0.50 5.37 10.26
C LEU A 138 1.62 6.09 11.02
N VAL A 139 1.70 7.41 10.90
CA VAL A 139 2.75 8.24 11.51
C VAL A 139 2.60 8.27 13.03
N PHE A 140 1.37 8.41 13.53
CA PHE A 140 1.08 8.49 14.95
C PHE A 140 0.76 7.13 15.59
N ALA A 141 0.78 6.02 14.83
CA ALA A 141 0.52 4.67 15.36
C ALA A 141 1.37 4.35 16.60
N PRO A 142 2.68 4.64 16.66
CA PRO A 142 3.47 4.38 17.87
C PRO A 142 2.94 5.14 19.09
N LEU A 143 2.54 6.41 18.91
CA LEU A 143 1.94 7.20 19.99
C LEU A 143 0.57 6.67 20.39
N LEU A 144 -0.27 6.29 19.42
CA LEU A 144 -1.59 5.71 19.70
C LEU A 144 -1.50 4.40 20.48
N VAL A 145 -0.47 3.57 20.21
CA VAL A 145 -0.20 2.37 21.00
C VAL A 145 0.16 2.74 22.43
N VAL A 146 1.02 3.73 22.65
CA VAL A 146 1.35 4.22 24.00
C VAL A 146 0.09 4.76 24.70
N PHE A 147 -0.68 5.62 24.04
CA PHE A 147 -1.90 6.22 24.59
C PHE A 147 -2.99 5.19 24.89
N ALA A 148 -3.05 4.08 24.16
CA ALA A 148 -3.95 2.98 24.50
C ALA A 148 -3.67 2.37 25.88
N PHE A 149 -2.42 2.48 26.38
CA PHE A 149 -2.04 2.01 27.71
C PHE A 149 -1.93 3.13 28.75
N THR A 150 -1.53 4.34 28.36
CA THR A 150 -1.28 5.45 29.29
C THR A 150 -2.46 6.42 29.43
N GLY A 151 -3.48 6.29 28.60
CA GLY A 151 -4.49 7.33 28.39
C GLY A 151 -4.01 8.40 27.40
N VAL A 152 -4.97 9.11 26.79
CA VAL A 152 -4.69 10.19 25.84
C VAL A 152 -4.48 11.49 26.62
N PRO A 153 -3.33 12.18 26.47
CA PRO A 153 -3.12 13.46 27.13
C PRO A 153 -3.99 14.55 26.48
N GLY A 154 -4.84 15.20 27.28
CA GLY A 154 -5.70 16.31 26.83
C GLY A 154 -7.18 16.12 27.19
N PRO A 155 -8.08 16.91 26.59
CA PRO A 155 -9.53 16.87 26.87
C PRO A 155 -10.26 15.72 26.17
N GLN A 156 -9.53 14.68 25.72
CA GLN A 156 -10.06 13.57 24.93
C GLN A 156 -10.34 12.40 25.88
N ASP A 157 -11.52 11.78 25.78
CA ASP A 157 -11.95 10.73 26.70
C ASP A 157 -11.31 9.37 26.37
N GLY A 158 -10.67 9.23 25.20
CA GLY A 158 -9.82 8.11 24.86
C GLY A 158 -9.41 8.02 23.39
N VAL A 159 -8.74 6.92 23.02
CA VAL A 159 -8.29 6.66 21.65
C VAL A 159 -9.46 6.59 20.65
N GLY A 160 -10.68 6.29 21.14
CA GLY A 160 -11.91 6.28 20.34
C GLY A 160 -12.28 7.65 19.77
N ASP A 161 -11.93 8.75 20.45
CA ASP A 161 -12.15 10.11 19.92
C ASP A 161 -11.17 10.43 18.80
N VAL A 162 -9.96 9.88 18.87
CA VAL A 162 -8.95 10.01 17.81
C VAL A 162 -9.28 9.10 16.62
N LEU A 163 -9.82 7.91 16.86
CA LEU A 163 -10.28 6.93 15.87
C LEU A 163 -11.80 6.91 15.74
N TYR A 164 -12.43 8.08 15.67
CA TYR A 164 -13.87 8.17 15.50
C TYR A 164 -14.33 7.48 14.20
N TRP A 165 -15.61 7.14 14.16
CA TRP A 165 -16.20 6.21 13.19
C TRP A 165 -15.80 6.45 11.72
N HIS A 166 -15.69 7.71 11.28
CA HIS A 166 -15.23 8.06 9.93
C HIS A 166 -13.86 7.46 9.60
N ARG A 167 -12.86 7.66 10.47
CA ARG A 167 -11.49 7.18 10.25
C ARG A 167 -11.43 5.66 10.27
N GLY A 168 -12.18 5.02 11.17
CA GLY A 168 -12.34 3.57 11.18
C GLY A 168 -12.94 3.04 9.88
N ASN A 169 -13.95 3.73 9.35
CA ASN A 169 -14.58 3.38 8.08
C ASN A 169 -13.63 3.52 6.88
N LEU A 170 -12.77 4.54 6.86
CA LEU A 170 -11.76 4.68 5.80
C LEU A 170 -10.75 3.51 5.80
N ILE A 171 -10.41 2.95 6.96
CA ILE A 171 -9.58 1.74 7.05
C ILE A 171 -10.31 0.55 6.42
N ILE A 172 -11.61 0.39 6.70
CA ILE A 172 -12.44 -0.70 6.14
C ILE A 172 -12.46 -0.61 4.60
N ILE A 173 -12.64 0.59 4.06
CA ILE A 173 -12.63 0.85 2.61
C ILE A 173 -11.25 0.58 2.01
N PHE A 174 -10.18 1.06 2.64
CA PHE A 174 -8.82 0.83 2.19
C PHE A 174 -8.49 -0.66 2.14
N VAL A 175 -8.86 -1.42 3.17
CA VAL A 175 -8.74 -2.89 3.18
C VAL A 175 -9.55 -3.53 2.05
N GLY A 176 -10.77 -3.05 1.79
CA GLY A 176 -11.57 -3.43 0.63
C GLY A 176 -10.81 -3.24 -0.68
N GLY A 177 -10.16 -2.09 -0.86
CA GLY A 177 -9.30 -1.78 -2.01
C GLY A 177 -8.17 -2.80 -2.20
N LEU A 178 -7.48 -3.17 -1.11
CA LEU A 178 -6.42 -4.19 -1.14
C LEU A 178 -6.95 -5.59 -1.50
N LEU A 179 -8.13 -5.97 -0.96
CA LEU A 179 -8.77 -7.23 -1.30
C LEU A 179 -9.14 -7.29 -2.78
N TRP A 180 -9.69 -6.19 -3.33
CA TRP A 180 -10.01 -6.08 -4.75
C TRP A 180 -8.76 -6.09 -5.63
N ALA A 181 -7.67 -5.44 -5.23
CA ALA A 181 -6.39 -5.52 -5.94
C ALA A 181 -5.88 -6.96 -5.98
N ALA A 182 -5.91 -7.68 -4.84
CA ALA A 182 -5.49 -9.07 -4.76
C ALA A 182 -6.37 -10.02 -5.59
N ALA A 183 -7.69 -9.85 -5.54
CA ALA A 183 -8.64 -10.63 -6.34
C ALA A 183 -8.43 -10.41 -7.85
N THR A 184 -8.30 -9.14 -8.25
CA THR A 184 -8.10 -8.76 -9.66
C THR A 184 -6.77 -9.28 -10.19
N LEU A 185 -5.69 -9.17 -9.40
CA LEU A 185 -4.37 -9.68 -9.77
C LEU A 185 -4.36 -11.22 -9.91
N ALA A 186 -4.99 -11.92 -8.97
CA ALA A 186 -5.15 -13.38 -9.02
C ALA A 186 -5.93 -13.82 -10.27
N TYR A 187 -7.04 -13.13 -10.58
CA TYR A 187 -7.84 -13.36 -11.78
C TYR A 187 -7.06 -13.06 -13.06
N GLN A 188 -6.30 -11.95 -13.10
CA GLN A 188 -5.46 -11.57 -14.23
C GLN A 188 -4.40 -12.63 -14.52
N TRP A 189 -3.72 -13.15 -13.49
CA TRP A 189 -2.71 -14.19 -13.65
C TRP A 189 -3.31 -15.51 -14.12
N ARG A 190 -4.44 -15.93 -13.52
CA ARG A 190 -5.14 -17.16 -13.90
C ARG A 190 -5.60 -17.12 -15.35
N THR A 191 -6.26 -16.04 -15.77
CA THR A 191 -6.78 -15.89 -17.14
C THR A 191 -5.70 -15.63 -18.18
N ALA A 192 -4.50 -15.20 -17.77
CA ALA A 192 -3.34 -15.03 -18.65
C ALA A 192 -2.42 -16.26 -18.69
N ASN A 193 -2.85 -17.42 -18.16
CA ASN A 193 -2.06 -18.65 -18.06
C ASN A 193 -0.70 -18.45 -17.36
N ARG A 194 -0.63 -17.53 -16.39
CA ARG A 194 0.55 -17.29 -15.56
C ARG A 194 0.45 -18.07 -14.26
N CYS A 195 1.58 -18.28 -13.60
CA CYS A 195 1.58 -18.90 -12.27
C CYS A 195 0.76 -18.03 -11.31
N THR A 196 -0.33 -18.56 -10.76
CA THR A 196 -1.22 -17.83 -9.83
C THR A 196 -0.57 -17.47 -8.50
N ALA A 197 0.57 -18.09 -8.15
CA ALA A 197 1.31 -17.77 -6.93
C ALA A 197 2.34 -16.65 -7.10
N CYS A 198 2.96 -16.50 -8.27
CA CYS A 198 4.10 -15.58 -8.47
C CYS A 198 4.00 -14.69 -9.72
N GLY A 199 2.96 -14.85 -10.54
CA GLY A 199 2.74 -14.08 -11.76
C GLY A 199 3.69 -14.37 -12.92
N ARG A 200 4.64 -15.32 -12.78
CA ARG A 200 5.59 -15.69 -13.85
C ARG A 200 4.87 -16.39 -15.01
N ALA A 201 5.23 -16.02 -16.24
CA ALA A 201 4.66 -16.57 -17.47
C ALA A 201 5.36 -17.87 -17.90
N PRO A 202 4.68 -18.75 -18.68
CA PRO A 202 5.25 -19.98 -19.23
C PRO A 202 6.45 -19.76 -20.16
N HIS A 203 6.45 -18.67 -20.93
CA HIS A 203 7.41 -18.41 -22.02
C HIS A 203 8.58 -17.49 -21.61
N GLY A 204 8.86 -17.37 -20.31
CA GLY A 204 9.99 -16.58 -19.80
C GLY A 204 9.57 -15.28 -19.09
N ALA A 205 10.55 -14.63 -18.46
CA ALA A 205 10.36 -13.36 -17.77
C ALA A 205 10.23 -12.21 -18.77
N ALA A 206 9.35 -11.25 -18.50
CA ALA A 206 9.26 -10.04 -19.32
C ALA A 206 10.58 -9.25 -19.22
N ARG A 207 11.01 -8.62 -20.31
CA ARG A 207 12.29 -7.89 -20.40
C ARG A 207 12.48 -6.85 -19.29
N TRP A 208 11.41 -6.18 -18.86
CA TRP A 208 11.46 -5.18 -17.78
C TRP A 208 11.65 -5.78 -16.38
N THR A 209 11.42 -7.09 -16.22
CA THR A 209 11.58 -7.84 -14.97
C THR A 209 12.93 -8.55 -14.85
N THR A 210 13.84 -8.41 -15.83
CA THR A 210 15.19 -8.97 -15.71
C THR A 210 15.98 -8.22 -14.63
N PRO A 211 16.98 -8.86 -13.99
CA PRO A 211 17.76 -8.21 -12.93
C PRO A 211 18.40 -6.88 -13.37
N GLU A 212 18.92 -6.81 -14.60
CA GLU A 212 19.58 -5.64 -15.16
C GLU A 212 18.59 -4.49 -15.39
N ALA A 213 17.46 -4.79 -16.02
CA ALA A 213 16.41 -3.79 -16.25
C ALA A 213 15.88 -3.27 -14.91
N THR A 214 15.58 -4.19 -13.99
CA THR A 214 15.09 -3.90 -12.63
C THR A 214 16.05 -3.06 -11.81
N ARG A 215 17.36 -3.22 -11.99
CA ARG A 215 18.37 -2.37 -11.36
C ARG A 215 18.36 -0.96 -11.95
N ARG A 216 18.21 -0.81 -13.28
CA ARG A 216 18.23 0.49 -13.96
C ARG A 216 17.03 1.36 -13.59
N TRP A 217 15.81 0.85 -13.79
CA TRP A 217 14.60 1.64 -13.49
C TRP A 217 14.37 1.76 -11.98
N GLY A 218 14.72 0.73 -11.20
CA GLY A 218 14.61 0.77 -9.73
C GLY A 218 15.49 1.83 -9.08
N ARG A 219 16.67 2.14 -9.67
CA ARG A 219 17.53 3.23 -9.20
C ARG A 219 16.87 4.59 -9.36
N TRP A 220 16.26 4.85 -10.51
CA TRP A 220 15.52 6.09 -10.74
C TRP A 220 14.30 6.20 -9.83
N ALA A 221 13.57 5.10 -9.62
CA ALA A 221 12.44 5.08 -8.69
C ALA A 221 12.86 5.47 -7.27
N VAL A 222 14.00 4.98 -6.77
CA VAL A 222 14.55 5.39 -5.46
C VAL A 222 14.91 6.87 -5.44
N TYR A 223 15.58 7.38 -6.47
CA TYR A 223 15.97 8.80 -6.51
C TYR A 223 14.75 9.71 -6.55
N ILE A 224 13.75 9.39 -7.37
CA ILE A 224 12.50 10.16 -7.42
C ILE A 224 11.81 10.11 -6.06
N ALA A 225 11.71 8.94 -5.42
CA ALA A 225 11.10 8.80 -4.11
C ALA A 225 11.82 9.65 -3.04
N ALA A 226 13.15 9.60 -2.98
CA ALA A 226 13.93 10.35 -2.01
C ALA A 226 13.91 11.87 -2.27
N LEU A 227 13.97 12.31 -3.53
CA LEU A 227 13.95 13.73 -3.87
C LEU A 227 12.56 14.36 -3.70
N SER A 228 11.49 13.58 -3.79
CA SER A 228 10.11 14.07 -3.65
C SER A 228 9.79 14.57 -2.24
N SER A 229 10.52 14.13 -1.20
CA SER A 229 10.30 14.59 0.18
C SER A 229 10.93 15.96 0.46
N ILE A 230 11.98 16.34 -0.28
CA ILE A 230 12.80 17.52 0.01
C ILE A 230 11.97 18.81 0.11
N PRO A 231 11.01 19.10 -0.80
CA PRO A 231 10.24 20.33 -0.70
C PRO A 231 9.40 20.41 0.58
N TYR A 232 8.86 19.28 1.05
CA TYR A 232 8.11 19.23 2.30
C TYR A 232 9.03 19.42 3.51
N ASP A 233 10.19 18.77 3.50
CA ASP A 233 11.16 18.88 4.59
C ASP A 233 11.68 20.31 4.71
N PHE A 234 11.91 20.98 3.57
CA PHE A 234 12.37 22.37 3.51
C PHE A 234 11.34 23.36 4.06
N THR A 235 10.05 23.19 3.76
CA THR A 235 9.02 24.08 4.34
C THR A 235 8.91 23.91 5.85
N ARG A 236 9.00 22.68 6.37
CA ARG A 236 8.98 22.42 7.82
C ARG A 236 10.18 23.03 8.54
N LEU A 237 11.37 22.94 7.96
CA LEU A 237 12.57 23.61 8.49
C LEU A 237 12.41 25.13 8.47
N ALA A 238 11.93 25.71 7.37
CA ALA A 238 11.71 27.15 7.26
C ALA A 238 10.78 27.66 8.36
N TRP A 239 9.63 27.00 8.58
CA TRP A 239 8.68 27.42 9.60
C TRP A 239 9.24 27.28 11.01
N TYR A 240 9.99 26.21 11.30
CA TYR A 240 10.63 26.02 12.59
C TYR A 240 11.63 27.14 12.92
N PHE A 241 12.37 27.65 11.92
CA PHE A 241 13.28 28.79 12.07
C PHE A 241 12.60 30.16 11.93
N GLY A 242 11.26 30.21 11.92
CA GLY A 242 10.50 31.45 11.88
C GLY A 242 10.38 32.10 10.50
N TRP A 243 10.68 31.37 9.42
CA TRP A 243 10.53 31.86 8.05
C TRP A 243 9.15 31.44 7.52
N PRO A 244 8.24 32.39 7.19
CA PRO A 244 6.87 32.10 6.75
C PRO A 244 6.84 31.67 5.27
N LEU A 245 7.56 30.61 4.92
CA LEU A 245 7.67 30.14 3.55
C LEU A 245 6.33 29.56 3.06
N GLY A 246 5.65 30.29 2.19
CA GLY A 246 4.37 29.87 1.59
C GLY A 246 3.19 29.86 2.57
N ILE A 247 3.30 30.56 3.68
CA ILE A 247 2.22 30.79 4.66
C ILE A 247 2.18 32.26 5.05
N THR A 248 1.06 32.72 5.63
CA THR A 248 0.96 34.08 6.13
C THR A 248 1.72 34.24 7.47
N ARG A 249 2.19 35.45 7.77
CA ARG A 249 2.86 35.76 9.06
C ARG A 249 1.95 35.49 10.27
N PRO A 250 0.67 35.92 10.28
CA PRO A 250 -0.23 35.62 11.40
C PRO A 250 -0.37 34.13 11.65
N PHE A 251 -0.43 33.32 10.58
CA PHE A 251 -0.52 31.87 10.71
C PHE A 251 0.75 31.26 11.32
N LEU A 252 1.93 31.77 10.98
CA LEU A 252 3.17 31.34 11.61
C LEU A 252 3.21 31.74 13.10
N GLU A 253 2.73 32.92 13.45
CA GLU A 253 2.61 33.37 14.86
C GLU A 253 1.65 32.46 15.64
N ASP A 254 0.52 32.08 15.06
CA ASP A 254 -0.41 31.11 15.66
C ASP A 254 0.26 29.75 15.92
N MET A 255 1.09 29.29 14.97
CA MET A 255 1.87 28.04 15.14
C MET A 255 2.91 28.15 16.26
N GLN A 256 3.53 29.32 16.44
CA GLN A 256 4.49 29.58 17.52
C GLN A 256 3.82 29.67 18.88
N ASN A 257 2.62 30.24 18.92
CA ASN A 257 1.81 30.37 20.15
C ASN A 257 1.16 29.05 20.58
N THR A 258 1.07 28.07 19.68
CA THR A 258 0.52 26.74 19.96
C THR A 258 1.61 25.79 20.46
N PRO A 259 1.60 25.35 21.73
CA PRO A 259 2.66 24.51 22.28
C PRO A 259 2.86 23.21 21.50
N GLY A 260 4.10 22.92 21.11
CA GLY A 260 4.48 21.66 20.46
C GLY A 260 4.19 21.59 18.96
N MET A 261 3.51 22.57 18.36
CA MET A 261 3.09 22.49 16.97
C MET A 261 4.27 22.53 15.98
N LEU A 262 5.23 23.43 16.23
CA LEU A 262 6.44 23.54 15.40
C LEU A 262 7.39 22.36 15.60
N GLU A 263 7.49 21.85 16.83
CA GLU A 263 8.30 20.68 17.18
C GLU A 263 7.77 19.42 16.51
N ILE A 264 6.43 19.22 16.50
CA ILE A 264 5.79 18.14 15.75
C ILE A 264 6.06 18.31 14.26
N GLY A 265 5.90 19.52 13.72
CA GLY A 265 6.19 19.82 12.32
C GLY A 265 7.63 19.50 11.92
N LEU A 266 8.61 19.87 12.75
CA LEU A 266 10.02 19.54 12.57
C LEU A 266 10.25 18.03 12.65
N GLY A 267 9.66 17.36 13.65
CA GLY A 267 9.75 15.92 13.83
C GLY A 267 9.24 15.15 12.61
N LEU A 268 8.14 15.60 11.99
CA LEU A 268 7.60 15.05 10.75
C LEU A 268 8.57 15.24 9.57
N GLY A 269 9.19 16.43 9.45
CA GLY A 269 10.22 16.69 8.44
C GLY A 269 11.45 15.78 8.60
N LEU A 270 11.95 15.63 9.83
CA LEU A 270 13.07 14.74 10.14
C LEU A 270 12.73 13.27 9.86
N LEU A 271 11.52 12.83 10.22
CA LEU A 271 11.03 11.48 9.94
C LEU A 271 10.94 11.22 8.43
N SER A 272 10.45 12.21 7.69
CA SER A 272 10.37 12.20 6.24
C SER A 272 11.76 12.10 5.58
N THR A 273 12.72 12.93 6.01
CA THR A 273 14.13 12.85 5.55
C THR A 273 14.75 11.49 5.89
N ALA A 274 14.52 10.96 7.10
CA ALA A 274 14.97 9.63 7.49
C ALA A 274 14.36 8.53 6.61
N GLY A 275 13.07 8.65 6.27
CA GLY A 275 12.38 7.78 5.31
C GLY A 275 12.98 7.84 3.90
N GLY A 276 13.33 9.04 3.42
CA GLY A 276 14.05 9.24 2.16
C GLY A 276 15.42 8.55 2.16
N PHE A 277 16.18 8.68 3.25
CA PHE A 277 17.45 7.96 3.42
C PHE A 277 17.26 6.44 3.48
N LEU A 278 16.24 5.95 4.19
CA LEU A 278 15.88 4.53 4.24
C LEU A 278 15.51 3.98 2.86
N THR A 279 14.89 4.79 2.01
CA THR A 279 14.54 4.41 0.63
C THR A 279 15.78 4.08 -0.20
N HIS A 280 16.91 4.74 0.06
CA HIS A 280 18.20 4.41 -0.57
C HIS A 280 18.67 2.97 -0.23
N GLY A 281 18.23 2.41 0.91
CA GLY A 281 18.40 1.01 1.27
C GLY A 281 17.91 0.04 0.19
N LEU A 282 16.87 0.41 -0.57
CA LEU A 282 16.28 -0.45 -1.61
C LEU A 282 17.19 -0.68 -2.83
N ILE A 283 18.28 0.06 -2.99
CA ILE A 283 19.25 -0.11 -4.10
C ILE A 283 20.68 -0.35 -3.63
N SER A 284 20.90 -0.40 -2.32
CA SER A 284 22.23 -0.43 -1.72
C SER A 284 22.41 -1.68 -0.85
N ARG A 285 23.68 -1.99 -0.54
CA ARG A 285 24.05 -3.26 0.10
C ARG A 285 23.48 -3.41 1.51
N TRP A 286 23.21 -2.31 2.22
CA TRP A 286 22.72 -2.33 3.59
C TRP A 286 21.21 -2.63 3.71
N GLY A 287 20.44 -2.47 2.63
CA GLY A 287 19.07 -3.00 2.55
C GLY A 287 19.01 -4.49 2.17
N GLU A 288 20.17 -5.10 1.90
CA GLU A 288 20.30 -6.50 1.52
C GLU A 288 20.95 -7.36 2.60
N VAL A 289 21.88 -6.76 3.34
CA VAL A 289 22.65 -7.33 4.42
C VAL A 289 22.67 -6.34 5.57
N TRP A 290 22.42 -6.80 6.79
CA TRP A 290 22.42 -5.95 7.97
C TRP A 290 23.76 -5.21 8.11
N PRO A 291 23.73 -3.87 8.18
CA PRO A 291 24.94 -3.08 8.25
C PRO A 291 25.61 -3.20 9.63
N ARG A 292 26.89 -2.85 9.71
CA ARG A 292 27.72 -3.04 10.92
C ARG A 292 27.24 -2.26 12.15
N TRP A 293 26.50 -1.16 11.96
CA TRP A 293 25.91 -0.38 13.04
C TRP A 293 24.73 -1.10 13.73
N VAL A 294 24.14 -2.12 13.10
CA VAL A 294 23.14 -3.00 13.73
C VAL A 294 23.85 -4.18 14.38
N TRP A 295 24.45 -3.92 15.55
CA TRP A 295 25.39 -4.81 16.22
C TRP A 295 24.88 -6.26 16.45
N TRP A 296 23.60 -6.47 16.75
CA TRP A 296 23.07 -7.83 16.99
C TRP A 296 22.78 -8.67 15.74
N LYS A 297 22.75 -8.07 14.54
CA LYS A 297 22.43 -8.75 13.26
C LYS A 297 23.43 -8.51 12.15
N ALA A 298 24.49 -7.75 12.40
CA ALA A 298 25.51 -7.36 11.43
C ALA A 298 25.98 -8.55 10.56
N GLY A 299 26.03 -8.34 9.24
CA GLY A 299 26.50 -9.33 8.26
C GLY A 299 25.48 -10.41 7.87
N LYS A 300 24.34 -10.53 8.57
CA LYS A 300 23.27 -11.48 8.17
C LYS A 300 22.47 -10.93 6.99
N ARG A 301 22.02 -11.82 6.10
CA ARG A 301 21.12 -11.44 5.00
C ARG A 301 19.75 -11.02 5.55
N ILE A 302 19.23 -9.89 5.04
CA ILE A 302 17.91 -9.37 5.41
C ILE A 302 16.83 -10.16 4.65
N HIS A 303 15.79 -10.60 5.35
CA HIS A 303 14.64 -11.22 4.70
C HIS A 303 13.93 -10.18 3.82
N PRO A 304 13.63 -10.44 2.52
CA PRO A 304 13.11 -9.42 1.62
C PRO A 304 11.84 -8.72 2.12
N LEU A 305 10.96 -9.43 2.81
CA LEU A 305 9.73 -8.86 3.37
C LEU A 305 9.97 -7.79 4.45
N THR A 306 11.14 -7.79 5.11
CA THR A 306 11.49 -6.76 6.10
C THR A 306 11.55 -5.37 5.50
N ALA A 307 11.95 -5.24 4.23
CA ALA A 307 11.93 -3.97 3.50
C ALA A 307 10.62 -3.78 2.71
N VAL A 308 10.10 -4.84 2.09
CA VAL A 308 8.93 -4.75 1.21
C VAL A 308 7.65 -4.37 1.95
N VAL A 309 7.40 -4.94 3.13
CA VAL A 309 6.16 -4.66 3.87
C VAL A 309 6.08 -3.19 4.29
N PRO A 310 7.04 -2.62 5.05
CA PRO A 310 6.93 -1.22 5.46
C PRO A 310 6.96 -0.25 4.27
N ALA A 311 7.80 -0.51 3.26
CA ALA A 311 7.87 0.37 2.09
C ALA A 311 6.56 0.36 1.27
N THR A 312 5.93 -0.81 1.09
CA THR A 312 4.61 -0.89 0.46
C THR A 312 3.54 -0.20 1.30
N THR A 313 3.53 -0.37 2.63
CA THR A 313 2.56 0.29 3.51
C THR A 313 2.66 1.82 3.39
N VAL A 314 3.87 2.38 3.51
CA VAL A 314 4.11 3.81 3.35
C VAL A 314 3.73 4.28 1.95
N ALA A 315 4.13 3.54 0.90
CA ALA A 315 3.81 3.87 -0.48
C ALA A 315 2.30 4.01 -0.72
N LEU A 316 1.50 3.09 -0.16
CA LEU A 316 0.06 3.08 -0.37
C LEU A 316 -0.66 4.22 0.36
N VAL A 317 -0.23 4.59 1.57
CA VAL A 317 -0.90 5.67 2.35
C VAL A 317 -0.44 7.08 1.95
N LEU A 318 0.74 7.22 1.33
CA LEU A 318 1.21 8.51 0.83
C LEU A 318 0.40 9.03 -0.37
N VAL A 319 -0.04 8.12 -1.25
CA VAL A 319 -0.81 8.46 -2.46
C VAL A 319 -2.12 9.21 -2.17
N PRO A 320 -3.03 8.72 -1.33
CA PRO A 320 -4.27 9.46 -1.02
C PRO A 320 -3.97 10.79 -0.33
N GLY A 321 -2.98 10.83 0.56
CA GLY A 321 -2.53 12.07 1.21
C GLY A 321 -2.09 13.13 0.19
N GLY A 322 -1.26 12.75 -0.78
CA GLY A 322 -0.79 13.68 -1.81
C GLY A 322 -1.89 14.13 -2.78
N LEU A 323 -2.80 13.23 -3.17
CA LEU A 323 -3.95 13.57 -4.01
C LEU A 323 -4.86 14.58 -3.32
N MET A 324 -5.04 14.44 -2.01
CA MET A 324 -5.85 15.37 -1.24
C MET A 324 -5.20 16.75 -1.11
N ASN A 325 -3.88 16.82 -0.91
CA ASN A 325 -3.14 18.08 -0.88
C ASN A 325 -3.34 18.90 -2.17
N ALA A 326 -3.43 18.23 -3.33
CA ALA A 326 -3.65 18.89 -4.62
C ALA A 326 -5.00 19.63 -4.71
N ARG A 327 -6.00 19.22 -3.90
CA ARG A 327 -7.33 19.86 -3.86
C ARG A 327 -7.39 21.08 -2.94
N HIS A 328 -6.42 21.24 -2.04
CA HIS A 328 -6.43 22.23 -0.96
C HIS A 328 -5.29 23.24 -1.06
N VAL A 329 -4.57 23.25 -2.19
CA VAL A 329 -3.53 24.25 -2.43
C VAL A 329 -4.18 25.57 -2.81
N THR A 330 -3.83 26.63 -2.11
CA THR A 330 -4.20 28.01 -2.45
C THR A 330 -2.94 28.81 -2.72
N ALA A 331 -3.03 29.89 -3.51
CA ALA A 331 -1.87 30.71 -3.84
C ALA A 331 -1.27 31.38 -2.60
N GLU A 332 -2.11 31.79 -1.64
CA GLU A 332 -1.69 32.48 -0.41
C GLU A 332 -1.07 31.54 0.63
N MET A 333 -1.49 30.27 0.65
CA MET A 333 -1.05 29.25 1.63
C MET A 333 -0.44 28.03 0.94
N TRP A 334 0.28 28.24 -0.16
CA TRP A 334 0.83 27.13 -0.95
C TRP A 334 1.81 26.28 -0.14
N GLY A 335 2.49 26.84 0.85
CA GLY A 335 3.42 26.12 1.73
C GLY A 335 2.72 25.08 2.61
N ALA A 336 1.42 25.27 2.91
CA ALA A 336 0.63 24.37 3.74
C ALA A 336 0.41 22.99 3.08
N ASN A 337 -0.04 23.01 1.82
CA ASN A 337 -0.45 21.80 1.09
C ASN A 337 0.38 21.52 -0.18
N GLY A 338 0.98 22.54 -0.78
CA GLY A 338 1.71 22.45 -2.05
C GLY A 338 2.83 21.40 -2.03
N PRO A 339 3.75 21.41 -1.04
CA PRO A 339 4.77 20.37 -0.93
C PRO A 339 4.19 18.96 -0.75
N GLY A 340 3.04 18.85 -0.08
CA GLY A 340 2.35 17.58 0.15
C GLY A 340 1.82 16.92 -1.13
N ILE A 341 1.63 17.67 -2.23
CA ILE A 341 1.25 17.11 -3.54
C ILE A 341 2.27 16.06 -4.01
N LEU A 342 3.55 16.29 -3.71
CA LEU A 342 4.64 15.38 -4.08
C LEU A 342 4.61 14.06 -3.31
N TRP A 343 3.78 13.92 -2.26
CA TRP A 343 3.57 12.62 -1.61
C TRP A 343 2.97 11.58 -2.57
N THR A 344 2.18 12.00 -3.56
CA THR A 344 1.69 11.08 -4.61
C THR A 344 2.85 10.55 -5.44
N VAL A 345 3.75 11.44 -5.87
CA VAL A 345 4.95 11.08 -6.64
C VAL A 345 5.86 10.19 -5.80
N TRP A 346 6.06 10.54 -4.52
CA TRP A 346 6.83 9.76 -3.57
C TRP A 346 6.24 8.36 -3.38
N GLY A 347 4.94 8.23 -3.12
CA GLY A 347 4.26 6.96 -2.92
C GLY A 347 4.34 6.05 -4.14
N LEU A 348 4.09 6.58 -5.34
CA LEU A 348 4.21 5.81 -6.59
C LEU A 348 5.65 5.38 -6.87
N ALA A 349 6.62 6.28 -6.68
CA ALA A 349 8.03 5.98 -6.88
C ALA A 349 8.55 4.97 -5.84
N LEU A 350 8.12 5.07 -4.59
CA LEU A 350 8.45 4.12 -3.52
C LEU A 350 7.84 2.74 -3.80
N GLY A 351 6.59 2.68 -4.26
CA GLY A 351 5.95 1.44 -4.69
C GLY A 351 6.71 0.77 -5.85
N ALA A 352 7.12 1.57 -6.84
CA ALA A 352 7.96 1.09 -7.93
C ALA A 352 9.34 0.60 -7.43
N ALA A 353 10.03 1.36 -6.59
CA ALA A 353 11.30 0.97 -5.99
C ALA A 353 11.19 -0.33 -5.18
N THR A 354 10.09 -0.48 -4.45
CA THR A 354 9.77 -1.68 -3.66
C THR A 354 9.53 -2.89 -4.56
N LEU A 355 8.80 -2.71 -5.66
CA LEU A 355 8.62 -3.73 -6.69
C LEU A 355 9.97 -4.12 -7.29
N ALA A 356 10.84 -3.15 -7.62
CA ALA A 356 12.17 -3.43 -8.14
C ALA A 356 13.01 -4.26 -7.15
N TYR A 357 13.01 -3.86 -5.88
CA TYR A 357 13.70 -4.58 -4.81
C TYR A 357 13.18 -6.02 -4.70
N HIS A 358 11.85 -6.20 -4.68
CA HIS A 358 11.22 -7.52 -4.63
C HIS A 358 11.60 -8.39 -5.84
N LEU A 359 11.54 -7.83 -7.05
CA LEU A 359 11.86 -8.55 -8.30
C LEU A 359 13.33 -9.01 -8.36
N ARG A 360 14.28 -8.25 -7.81
CA ARG A 360 15.69 -8.65 -7.72
C ARG A 360 15.97 -9.70 -6.64
N ARG A 361 15.16 -9.69 -5.57
CA ARG A 361 15.38 -10.52 -4.37
C ARG A 361 14.52 -11.78 -4.32
N ARG A 362 13.52 -11.91 -5.19
CA ARG A 362 12.68 -13.11 -5.28
C ARG A 362 13.47 -14.27 -5.90
N GLY A 363 13.46 -15.42 -5.23
CA GLY A 363 14.08 -16.65 -5.72
C GLY A 363 13.17 -17.46 -6.65
N ALA A 364 13.54 -18.72 -6.85
CA ALA A 364 12.71 -19.70 -7.54
C ALA A 364 11.35 -19.86 -6.84
N CYS A 365 10.28 -19.91 -7.62
CA CYS A 365 8.94 -20.09 -7.07
C CYS A 365 8.74 -21.55 -6.66
N ALA A 366 8.39 -21.79 -5.40
CA ALA A 366 8.14 -23.14 -4.88
C ALA A 366 6.98 -23.90 -5.57
N ARG A 367 6.13 -23.20 -6.34
CA ARG A 367 4.97 -23.78 -7.05
C ARG A 367 5.25 -24.09 -8.51
N CYS A 368 6.03 -23.26 -9.21
CA CYS A 368 6.32 -23.47 -10.63
C CYS A 368 7.81 -23.71 -10.95
N GLY A 369 8.69 -23.71 -9.95
CA GLY A 369 10.12 -23.95 -10.07
C GLY A 369 10.93 -22.82 -10.73
N ARG A 370 10.27 -21.83 -11.32
CA ARG A 370 10.91 -20.79 -12.15
C ARG A 370 11.58 -19.72 -11.30
N ALA A 371 12.80 -19.31 -11.66
CA ALA A 371 13.53 -18.16 -11.13
C ALA A 371 13.10 -16.83 -11.76
#